data_AF-A0A2K8T434-F1
#
_entry.id   AF-A0A2K8T434-F1
#
_cell.length_a   1.000
_cell.length_b   1.000
_cell.length_c   1.000
_cell.angle_alpha   90.00
_cell.angle_beta   90.00
_cell.angle_gamma   90.00
#
_symmetry.space_group_name_H-M   'P 1'
#
loop_
_entity.id
_entity.type
_entity.pdbx_description
1 polymer ?
#
loop_
_entity_poly.entity_id
_entity_poly.type
_entity_poly.pdbx_seq_one_letter_code
_entity_poly.pdbx_strand_id
1 'polypeptide(L)'
;MYKLIKADLLGHQQLLETEKIKQELSRFVQSEWRDIAIGKTLTFDRAMIIPSKELKNGEICVPWLDEQEKILNFRSPFLNSNGLCVSNNKHVEDCVAPDGKSLQGIIVVNDEDHKRIQARITELEALLVDVDFIDPAETESERQARDYDGDCIGVARASLYPNLTAEAELRNLPQNAYSPTVKLKKQSFYDPTDGTQPPFEKIAIHMSDSISVGIINNQVTALEALESEIEVLKTYGTLEQQSTYLDQVSKRYQSLFEQEHDKKPKPIRAEYKPFMQSVVALAENPNRTPEIIHQAMDVNRLMYREMIGEGCYQNQIAVDLFKSAKKPEMDKIRENSRYLYRDVNYIKDKKSSSVYLRTGITPKGYSPVELLISQTNKYFQESQLESRPIVQFKNLFKGVEFTPQQKFAAVAAKYEFDRKFNAAVRASRRRETESGPSAIVQTDSGRQLEITNLTRYGHPLIWKAQTLNIRLDEIKFTNSERPHKLFWTLDKKTGSRIVCEQNE
;
A
#
# COMPACT_ATOMS: atom_id res chain seq x y z
N MET A 1 -22.84 -2.40 11.45
CA MET A 1 -23.54 -1.25 10.84
C MET A 1 -24.79 -1.68 10.08
N TYR A 2 -24.69 -2.56 9.07
CA TYR A 2 -25.83 -3.05 8.27
C TYR A 2 -27.05 -3.52 9.08
N LYS A 3 -26.87 -4.37 10.11
CA LYS A 3 -27.97 -4.84 10.97
C LYS A 3 -28.70 -3.70 11.70
N LEU A 4 -27.96 -2.66 12.11
CA LEU A 4 -28.50 -1.50 12.81
C LEU A 4 -29.28 -0.58 11.85
N ILE A 5 -28.72 -0.32 10.66
CA ILE A 5 -29.41 0.40 9.58
C ILE A 5 -30.69 -0.34 9.16
N LYS A 6 -30.60 -1.65 8.92
CA LYS A 6 -31.75 -2.49 8.54
C LYS A 6 -32.83 -2.50 9.61
N ALA A 7 -32.46 -2.66 10.88
CA ALA A 7 -33.42 -2.61 12.00
C ALA A 7 -34.07 -1.23 12.14
N ASP A 8 -33.31 -0.14 11.95
CA ASP A 8 -33.85 1.21 11.99
C ASP A 8 -34.80 1.49 10.81
N LEU A 9 -34.43 1.05 9.59
CA LEU A 9 -35.26 1.18 8.39
C LEU A 9 -36.58 0.38 8.46
N LEU A 10 -36.55 -0.79 9.10
CA LEU A 10 -37.74 -1.62 9.38
C LEU A 10 -38.54 -1.14 10.59
N GLY A 11 -37.95 -0.23 11.39
CA GLY A 11 -38.53 0.32 12.61
C GLY A 11 -38.84 1.81 12.45
N HIS A 12 -38.23 2.63 13.31
CA HIS A 12 -38.60 4.04 13.45
C HIS A 12 -37.90 5.01 12.49
N GLN A 13 -36.84 4.58 11.79
CA GLN A 13 -36.04 5.35 10.81
C GLN A 13 -35.31 6.58 11.37
N GLN A 14 -34.71 6.48 12.56
CA GLN A 14 -34.24 7.65 13.34
C GLN A 14 -32.81 7.53 13.85
N LEU A 15 -32.23 6.33 13.93
CA LEU A 15 -30.84 6.12 14.33
C LEU A 15 -29.86 6.58 13.23
N LEU A 16 -30.30 6.59 11.97
CA LEU A 16 -29.54 7.08 10.82
C LEU A 16 -29.00 8.51 11.00
N GLU A 17 -29.63 9.32 11.84
CA GLU A 17 -29.28 10.73 12.01
C GLU A 17 -28.28 11.00 13.14
N THR A 18 -27.98 9.99 13.96
CA THR A 18 -26.99 10.16 15.02
C THR A 18 -25.62 10.45 14.42
N GLU A 19 -24.87 11.35 15.05
CA GLU A 19 -23.54 11.78 14.58
C GLU A 19 -22.61 10.58 14.36
N LYS A 20 -22.71 9.55 15.22
CA LYS A 20 -21.98 8.30 15.06
C LYS A 20 -22.33 7.59 13.75
N ILE A 21 -23.61 7.44 13.43
CA ILE A 21 -24.03 6.74 12.21
C ILE A 21 -23.68 7.54 10.97
N LYS A 22 -23.82 8.88 11.00
CA LYS A 22 -23.36 9.75 9.92
C LYS A 22 -21.86 9.62 9.67
N GLN A 23 -21.04 9.69 10.71
CA GLN A 23 -19.58 9.53 10.58
C GLN A 23 -19.21 8.17 10.00
N GLU A 24 -19.86 7.09 10.44
CA GLU A 24 -19.59 5.75 9.94
C GLU A 24 -20.04 5.58 8.48
N LEU A 25 -21.19 6.13 8.10
CA LEU A 25 -21.64 6.14 6.70
C LEU A 25 -20.74 6.98 5.80
N SER A 26 -20.33 8.18 6.24
CA SER A 26 -19.38 9.01 5.51
C SER A 26 -18.02 8.32 5.37
N ARG A 27 -17.52 7.63 6.40
CA ARG A 27 -16.29 6.83 6.32
C ARG A 27 -16.44 5.64 5.37
N PHE A 28 -17.60 4.98 5.36
CA PHE A 28 -17.89 3.90 4.42
C PHE A 28 -17.88 4.42 2.98
N VAL A 29 -18.64 5.47 2.66
CA VAL A 29 -18.64 6.03 1.31
C VAL A 29 -17.26 6.57 0.91
N GLN A 30 -16.53 7.18 1.85
CA GLN A 30 -15.14 7.58 1.66
C GLN A 30 -14.24 6.38 1.32
N SER A 31 -14.39 5.24 1.99
CA SER A 31 -13.60 4.03 1.70
C SER A 31 -13.95 3.46 0.33
N GLU A 32 -15.23 3.45 -0.06
CA GLU A 32 -15.63 3.01 -1.40
C GLU A 32 -14.98 3.88 -2.49
N TRP A 33 -15.07 5.21 -2.39
CA TRP A 33 -14.41 6.11 -3.35
C TRP A 33 -12.90 5.92 -3.38
N ARG A 34 -12.28 5.71 -2.23
CA ARG A 34 -10.83 5.46 -2.13
C ARG A 34 -10.45 4.14 -2.78
N ASP A 35 -11.21 3.09 -2.55
CA ASP A 35 -10.97 1.76 -3.12
C ASP A 35 -11.16 1.78 -4.64
N ILE A 36 -12.18 2.48 -5.14
CA ILE A 36 -12.34 2.74 -6.59
C ILE A 36 -11.13 3.48 -7.15
N ALA A 37 -10.71 4.57 -6.51
CA ALA A 37 -9.59 5.39 -6.97
C ALA A 37 -8.27 4.63 -7.09
N ILE A 38 -8.04 3.66 -6.19
CA ILE A 38 -6.80 2.87 -6.17
C ILE A 38 -6.97 1.48 -6.79
N GLY A 39 -8.08 1.22 -7.51
CA GLY A 39 -8.29 0.00 -8.29
C GLY A 39 -8.65 -1.26 -7.48
N LYS A 40 -9.13 -1.12 -6.25
CA LYS A 40 -9.58 -2.24 -5.39
C LYS A 40 -11.04 -2.65 -5.65
N THR A 41 -11.45 -2.67 -6.91
CA THR A 41 -12.81 -3.02 -7.33
C THR A 41 -12.91 -4.41 -7.96
N LEU A 42 -11.77 -5.04 -8.25
CA LEU A 42 -11.70 -6.39 -8.80
C LEU A 42 -11.93 -7.42 -7.69
N THR A 43 -12.79 -8.40 -7.98
CA THR A 43 -13.17 -9.44 -7.03
C THR A 43 -12.81 -10.81 -7.58
N PHE A 44 -12.20 -11.63 -6.73
CA PHE A 44 -11.81 -12.99 -7.06
C PHE A 44 -12.37 -13.92 -5.99
N ASP A 45 -12.90 -15.06 -6.41
CA ASP A 45 -13.25 -16.13 -5.50
C ASP A 45 -11.96 -16.71 -4.90
N ARG A 46 -12.00 -17.13 -3.63
CA ARG A 46 -10.82 -17.70 -2.96
C ARG A 46 -11.16 -19.04 -2.34
N ALA A 47 -10.28 -20.00 -2.53
CA ALA A 47 -10.40 -21.34 -1.96
C ALA A 47 -9.02 -21.93 -1.70
N MET A 48 -8.98 -22.95 -0.85
CA MET A 48 -7.75 -23.67 -0.50
C MET A 48 -7.28 -24.49 -1.71
N ILE A 49 -5.97 -24.54 -1.95
CA ILE A 49 -5.44 -25.36 -3.04
C ILE A 49 -5.15 -26.79 -2.61
N ILE A 50 -5.39 -27.73 -3.51
CA ILE A 50 -4.87 -29.09 -3.42
C ILE A 50 -4.12 -29.45 -4.72
N PRO A 51 -3.02 -30.23 -4.64
CA PRO A 51 -2.27 -30.63 -5.82
C PRO A 51 -2.97 -31.76 -6.57
N SER A 52 -2.83 -31.77 -7.91
CA SER A 52 -3.14 -32.92 -8.76
C SER A 52 -2.00 -33.23 -9.72
N LYS A 53 -1.74 -34.53 -9.90
CA LYS A 53 -0.80 -35.06 -10.88
C LYS A 53 -1.37 -35.04 -12.30
N GLU A 54 -2.70 -34.98 -12.46
CA GLU A 54 -3.40 -35.02 -13.75
C GLU A 54 -3.43 -33.66 -14.46
N LEU A 55 -3.27 -32.58 -13.69
CA LEU A 55 -3.17 -31.22 -14.19
C LEU A 55 -1.73 -30.91 -14.61
N LYS A 56 -1.60 -30.30 -15.79
CA LYS A 56 -0.35 -29.79 -16.36
C LYS A 56 -0.18 -28.30 -16.05
N ASN A 57 1.03 -27.78 -16.16
CA ASN A 57 1.27 -26.33 -16.16
C ASN A 57 0.39 -25.65 -17.24
N GLY A 58 -0.36 -24.61 -16.87
CA GLY A 58 -1.41 -24.01 -17.70
C GLY A 58 -2.82 -24.58 -17.46
N GLU A 59 -2.98 -25.60 -16.61
CA GLU A 59 -4.27 -26.21 -16.25
C GLU A 59 -4.57 -26.02 -14.75
N ILE A 60 -5.86 -25.82 -14.45
CA ILE A 60 -6.41 -25.63 -13.10
C ILE A 60 -7.80 -26.30 -13.04
N CYS A 61 -8.27 -26.76 -11.87
CA CYS A 61 -9.65 -27.17 -11.68
C CYS A 61 -10.34 -26.27 -10.67
N VAL A 62 -11.26 -25.45 -11.15
CA VAL A 62 -12.21 -24.68 -10.35
C VAL A 62 -13.58 -25.37 -10.51
N PRO A 63 -14.02 -26.19 -9.52
CA PRO A 63 -15.14 -27.11 -9.71
C PRO A 63 -16.49 -26.45 -10.00
N TRP A 64 -16.63 -25.16 -9.66
CA TRP A 64 -17.85 -24.38 -9.89
C TRP A 64 -17.84 -23.57 -11.19
N LEU A 65 -16.79 -23.70 -12.00
CA LEU A 65 -16.67 -23.06 -13.32
C LEU A 65 -16.66 -24.12 -14.43
N ASP A 66 -17.00 -23.68 -15.64
CA ASP A 66 -17.19 -24.59 -16.77
C ASP A 66 -15.86 -25.18 -17.27
N GLU A 67 -15.92 -26.40 -17.78
CA GLU A 67 -14.80 -27.09 -18.43
C GLU A 67 -14.27 -26.27 -19.62
N GLN A 68 -12.94 -26.21 -19.80
CA GLN A 68 -12.22 -25.40 -20.79
C GLN A 68 -12.37 -23.88 -20.65
N GLU A 69 -13.00 -23.36 -19.59
CA GLU A 69 -13.05 -21.92 -19.34
C GLU A 69 -11.65 -21.37 -19.00
N LYS A 70 -11.30 -20.20 -19.56
CA LYS A 70 -10.05 -19.51 -19.18
C LYS A 70 -10.21 -18.85 -17.80
N ILE A 71 -9.28 -19.14 -16.90
CA ILE A 71 -9.29 -18.69 -15.51
C ILE A 71 -8.07 -17.81 -15.21
N LEU A 72 -8.34 -16.57 -14.78
CA LEU A 72 -7.35 -15.75 -14.10
C LEU A 72 -7.14 -16.28 -12.70
N ASN A 73 -5.89 -16.53 -12.30
CA ASN A 73 -5.58 -17.04 -10.97
C ASN A 73 -4.27 -16.47 -10.39
N PHE A 74 -4.21 -16.35 -9.07
CA PHE A 74 -3.03 -15.86 -8.35
C PHE A 74 -3.02 -16.26 -6.87
N ARG A 75 -1.82 -16.37 -6.28
CA ARG A 75 -1.65 -16.38 -4.81
C ARG A 75 -1.32 -14.98 -4.32
N SER A 76 -1.87 -14.60 -3.16
CA SER A 76 -1.52 -13.35 -2.48
C SER A 76 -0.60 -13.60 -1.28
N PRO A 77 0.36 -12.73 -0.99
CA PRO A 77 0.79 -11.58 -1.81
C PRO A 77 1.54 -12.03 -3.08
N PHE A 78 1.60 -11.15 -4.09
CA PHE A 78 2.43 -11.38 -5.28
C PHE A 78 3.91 -11.27 -4.94
N LEU A 79 4.73 -12.13 -5.54
CA LEU A 79 6.19 -11.91 -5.62
C LEU A 79 6.49 -10.78 -6.61
N ASN A 80 5.91 -10.87 -7.80
CA ASN A 80 5.90 -9.88 -8.87
C ASN A 80 4.69 -10.18 -9.80
N SER A 81 4.58 -9.49 -10.95
CA SER A 81 3.45 -9.69 -11.86
C SER A 81 3.38 -11.08 -12.49
N ASN A 82 4.46 -11.87 -12.52
CA ASN A 82 4.47 -13.24 -13.06
C ASN A 82 3.48 -14.15 -12.33
N GLY A 83 3.17 -13.84 -11.07
CA GLY A 83 2.24 -14.63 -10.24
C GLY A 83 0.76 -14.53 -10.66
N LEU A 84 0.40 -13.62 -11.56
CA LEU A 84 -0.95 -13.54 -12.13
C LEU A 84 -0.98 -14.42 -13.39
N CYS A 85 -1.57 -15.61 -13.28
CA CYS A 85 -1.58 -16.63 -14.31
C CYS A 85 -2.94 -16.68 -15.03
N VAL A 86 -2.92 -17.14 -16.27
CA VAL A 86 -4.12 -17.50 -17.03
C VAL A 86 -4.00 -18.98 -17.36
N SER A 87 -4.94 -19.77 -16.85
CA SER A 87 -4.94 -21.24 -16.97
C SER A 87 -6.27 -21.71 -17.55
N ASN A 88 -6.30 -22.83 -18.25
CA ASN A 88 -7.53 -23.44 -18.72
C ASN A 88 -8.14 -24.31 -17.62
N ASN A 89 -9.45 -24.18 -17.41
CA ASN A 89 -10.17 -24.99 -16.45
C ASN A 89 -10.30 -26.43 -16.98
N LYS A 90 -9.91 -27.40 -16.16
CA LYS A 90 -9.99 -28.82 -16.46
C LYS A 90 -10.45 -29.57 -15.22
N HIS A 91 -11.60 -30.25 -15.33
CA HIS A 91 -12.15 -31.04 -14.24
C HIS A 91 -11.35 -32.33 -14.08
N VAL A 92 -11.00 -32.65 -12.83
CA VAL A 92 -10.22 -33.84 -12.45
C VAL A 92 -10.89 -34.52 -11.24
N GLU A 93 -10.70 -35.83 -11.09
CA GLU A 93 -11.34 -36.60 -10.02
C GLU A 93 -10.89 -36.17 -8.62
N ASP A 94 -9.71 -35.55 -8.50
CA ASP A 94 -9.19 -34.99 -7.24
C ASP A 94 -10.14 -33.94 -6.61
N CYS A 95 -11.07 -33.37 -7.37
CA CYS A 95 -12.07 -32.44 -6.83
C CYS A 95 -13.31 -33.14 -6.23
N VAL A 96 -13.36 -34.48 -6.24
CA VAL A 96 -14.50 -35.29 -5.83
C VAL A 96 -14.19 -36.06 -4.55
N ALA A 97 -15.10 -36.01 -3.58
CA ALA A 97 -15.02 -36.76 -2.34
C ALA A 97 -15.35 -38.26 -2.56
N PRO A 98 -14.99 -39.16 -1.63
CA PRO A 98 -15.32 -40.59 -1.74
C PRO A 98 -16.83 -40.90 -1.85
N ASP A 99 -17.70 -39.97 -1.46
CA ASP A 99 -19.16 -40.09 -1.61
C ASP A 99 -19.68 -39.64 -2.99
N GLY A 100 -18.77 -39.31 -3.92
CA GLY A 100 -19.08 -38.86 -5.28
C GLY A 100 -19.47 -37.39 -5.38
N LYS A 101 -19.44 -36.62 -4.29
CA LYS A 101 -19.77 -35.19 -4.32
C LYS A 101 -18.53 -34.32 -4.51
N SER A 102 -18.69 -33.21 -5.22
CA SER A 102 -17.62 -32.22 -5.34
C SER A 102 -17.25 -31.64 -3.99
N LEU A 103 -15.95 -31.64 -3.69
CA LEU A 103 -15.37 -30.97 -2.53
C LEU A 103 -15.65 -29.46 -2.63
N GLN A 104 -16.07 -28.87 -1.52
CA GLN A 104 -16.42 -27.45 -1.45
C GLN A 104 -15.24 -26.64 -0.92
N GLY A 105 -15.05 -25.42 -1.44
CA GLY A 105 -14.02 -24.50 -0.96
C GLY A 105 -12.59 -24.90 -1.31
N ILE A 106 -12.42 -25.75 -2.33
CA ILE A 106 -11.11 -26.15 -2.85
C ILE A 106 -10.93 -25.76 -4.32
N ILE A 107 -9.68 -25.57 -4.73
CA ILE A 107 -9.27 -25.46 -6.12
C ILE A 107 -8.14 -26.47 -6.33
N VAL A 108 -8.24 -27.29 -7.37
CA VAL A 108 -7.17 -28.23 -7.70
C VAL A 108 -6.19 -27.55 -8.64
N VAL A 109 -4.90 -27.63 -8.35
CA VAL A 109 -3.84 -27.01 -9.15
C VAL A 109 -2.83 -28.07 -9.58
N ASN A 110 -2.13 -27.81 -10.68
CA ASN A 110 -0.99 -28.63 -11.08
C ASN A 110 0.14 -28.56 -10.03
N ASP A 111 0.87 -29.66 -9.87
CA ASP A 111 2.09 -29.74 -9.07
C ASP A 111 3.31 -30.13 -9.94
N GLU A 112 3.22 -29.79 -11.23
CA GLU A 112 4.24 -30.13 -12.21
C GLU A 112 5.53 -29.35 -11.92
N ASP A 113 6.65 -30.06 -11.89
CA ASP A 113 7.98 -29.49 -11.77
C ASP A 113 8.66 -29.46 -13.14
N HIS A 114 9.76 -28.71 -13.24
CA HIS A 114 10.57 -28.63 -14.46
C HIS A 114 10.96 -30.02 -15.00
N LYS A 115 11.26 -30.98 -14.14
CA LYS A 115 11.64 -32.33 -14.57
C LYS A 115 10.52 -33.04 -15.31
N ARG A 116 9.28 -32.97 -14.80
CA ARG A 116 8.11 -33.54 -15.46
C ARG A 116 7.76 -32.80 -16.73
N ILE A 117 7.88 -31.47 -16.74
CA ILE A 117 7.68 -30.66 -17.95
C ILE A 117 8.68 -31.09 -19.04
N GLN A 118 9.96 -31.19 -18.72
CA GLN A 118 11.01 -31.60 -19.66
C GLN A 118 10.83 -33.02 -20.19
N ALA A 119 10.43 -33.95 -19.31
CA ALA A 119 10.11 -35.32 -19.73
C ALA A 119 8.95 -35.34 -20.74
N ARG A 120 7.88 -34.58 -20.47
CA ARG A 120 6.73 -34.43 -21.38
C ARG A 120 7.12 -33.76 -22.69
N ILE A 121 7.99 -32.75 -22.66
CA ILE A 121 8.53 -32.10 -23.87
C ILE A 121 9.28 -33.11 -24.73
N THR A 122 10.18 -33.90 -24.12
CA THR A 122 10.95 -34.93 -24.83
C THR A 122 10.03 -35.94 -25.52
N GLU A 123 8.95 -36.37 -24.85
CA GLU A 123 7.95 -37.27 -25.43
C GLU A 123 7.19 -36.62 -26.61
N LEU A 124 6.86 -35.34 -26.51
CA LEU A 124 6.14 -34.58 -27.56
C LEU A 124 7.03 -34.29 -28.78
N GLU A 125 8.30 -33.95 -28.55
CA GLU A 125 9.29 -33.77 -29.62
C GLU A 125 9.51 -35.07 -30.40
N ALA A 126 9.52 -36.22 -29.72
CA ALA A 126 9.59 -37.53 -30.36
C ALA A 126 8.36 -37.82 -31.25
N LEU A 127 7.23 -37.16 -30.98
CA LEU A 127 6.00 -37.21 -31.78
C LEU A 127 5.91 -36.07 -32.81
N LEU A 128 6.96 -35.27 -32.98
CA LEU A 128 7.01 -34.09 -33.87
C LEU A 128 5.95 -33.03 -33.55
N VAL A 129 5.55 -32.93 -32.28
CA VAL A 129 4.67 -31.87 -31.79
C VAL A 129 5.53 -30.66 -31.43
N ASP A 130 5.08 -29.46 -31.82
CA ASP A 130 5.70 -28.20 -31.42
C ASP A 130 5.54 -27.97 -29.92
N VAL A 131 6.64 -27.65 -29.24
CA VAL A 131 6.76 -27.57 -27.78
C VAL A 131 7.26 -26.21 -27.29
N ASP A 132 7.46 -25.24 -28.18
CA ASP A 132 8.09 -23.94 -27.87
C ASP A 132 7.35 -23.14 -26.76
N PHE A 133 6.09 -23.49 -26.47
CA PHE A 133 5.24 -22.88 -25.45
C PHE A 133 5.19 -23.66 -24.11
N ILE A 134 5.92 -24.77 -23.98
CA ILE A 134 5.74 -25.75 -22.89
C ILE A 134 6.79 -25.61 -21.79
N ASP A 135 7.96 -25.00 -22.04
CA ASP A 135 9.05 -24.85 -21.07
C ASP A 135 9.09 -23.44 -20.45
N PRO A 136 8.37 -23.17 -19.36
CA PRO A 136 8.39 -21.85 -18.75
C PRO A 136 9.67 -21.64 -17.93
N ALA A 137 10.17 -20.40 -17.86
CA ALA A 137 11.28 -20.06 -16.96
C ALA A 137 10.95 -20.31 -15.46
N GLU A 138 9.68 -20.17 -15.09
CA GLU A 138 9.12 -20.53 -13.78
C GLU A 138 7.83 -21.30 -14.01
N THR A 139 7.66 -22.43 -13.34
CA THR A 139 6.36 -23.12 -13.21
C THR A 139 5.34 -22.19 -12.55
N GLU A 140 4.04 -22.42 -12.77
CA GLU A 140 3.00 -21.68 -12.05
C GLU A 140 3.18 -21.74 -10.53
N SER A 141 3.62 -22.89 -10.01
CA SER A 141 3.90 -23.06 -8.59
C SER A 141 5.00 -22.11 -8.10
N GLU A 142 6.08 -21.96 -8.86
CA GLU A 142 7.18 -21.03 -8.54
C GLU A 142 6.75 -19.57 -8.64
N ARG A 143 6.05 -19.18 -9.72
CA ARG A 143 5.56 -17.81 -9.93
C ARG A 143 4.64 -17.33 -8.81
N GLN A 144 3.83 -18.25 -8.29
CA GLN A 144 2.90 -18.00 -7.17
C GLN A 144 3.51 -18.34 -5.81
N ALA A 145 4.75 -18.80 -5.77
CA ALA A 145 5.47 -19.30 -4.60
C ALA A 145 4.73 -20.40 -3.81
N ARG A 146 3.72 -21.05 -4.39
CA ARG A 146 2.71 -21.85 -3.69
C ARG A 146 3.28 -23.10 -3.04
N ASP A 147 2.74 -23.42 -1.87
CA ASP A 147 2.92 -24.67 -1.15
C ASP A 147 1.56 -25.26 -0.76
N TYR A 148 1.54 -26.53 -0.37
CA TYR A 148 0.28 -27.26 -0.12
C TYR A 148 -0.01 -27.41 1.39
N ASP A 149 0.46 -26.47 2.22
CA ASP A 149 0.33 -26.50 3.69
C ASP A 149 -0.87 -25.67 4.22
N GLY A 150 -1.77 -25.23 3.32
CA GLY A 150 -2.94 -24.44 3.65
C GLY A 150 -3.14 -23.20 2.77
N ASP A 151 -2.40 -23.09 1.68
CA ASP A 151 -2.51 -21.99 0.74
C ASP A 151 -3.90 -21.84 0.12
N CYS A 152 -4.24 -20.58 -0.15
CA CYS A 152 -5.41 -20.23 -0.94
C CYS A 152 -5.01 -19.36 -2.13
N ILE A 153 -5.62 -19.62 -3.29
CA ILE A 153 -5.49 -18.78 -4.47
C ILE A 153 -6.80 -18.06 -4.77
N GLY A 154 -6.69 -16.90 -5.41
CA GLY A 154 -7.81 -16.17 -5.99
C GLY A 154 -8.03 -16.63 -7.43
N VAL A 155 -9.30 -16.81 -7.84
CA VAL A 155 -9.70 -17.15 -9.20
C VAL A 155 -10.84 -16.26 -9.69
N ALA A 156 -10.85 -15.99 -11.00
CA ALA A 156 -11.96 -15.36 -11.69
C ALA A 156 -12.00 -15.83 -13.14
N ARG A 157 -13.19 -15.86 -13.75
CA ARG A 157 -13.34 -16.10 -15.19
C ARG A 157 -12.61 -14.99 -15.94
N ALA A 158 -11.71 -15.35 -16.85
CA ALA A 158 -10.93 -14.39 -17.63
C ALA A 158 -11.83 -13.42 -18.44
N SER A 159 -12.98 -13.92 -18.89
CA SER A 159 -14.00 -13.14 -19.61
C SER A 159 -14.58 -11.95 -18.82
N LEU A 160 -14.51 -11.98 -17.48
CA LEU A 160 -14.93 -10.86 -16.64
C LEU A 160 -13.95 -9.68 -16.71
N TYR A 161 -12.68 -9.96 -16.97
CA TYR A 161 -11.60 -8.99 -16.97
C TYR A 161 -10.72 -9.14 -18.21
N PRO A 162 -11.26 -8.87 -19.42
CA PRO A 162 -10.56 -9.17 -20.67
C PRO A 162 -9.24 -8.40 -20.83
N ASN A 163 -9.20 -7.12 -20.41
CA ASN A 163 -7.98 -6.31 -20.48
C ASN A 163 -6.91 -6.77 -19.48
N LEU A 164 -7.32 -7.13 -18.26
CA LEU A 164 -6.40 -7.67 -17.25
C LEU A 164 -5.86 -9.05 -17.69
N THR A 165 -6.72 -9.87 -18.31
CA THR A 165 -6.32 -11.16 -18.87
C THR A 165 -5.28 -10.97 -19.97
N ALA A 166 -5.52 -10.07 -20.92
CA ALA A 166 -4.58 -9.78 -21.99
C ALA A 166 -3.25 -9.24 -21.43
N GLU A 167 -3.28 -8.38 -20.40
CA GLU A 167 -2.06 -7.92 -19.74
C GLU A 167 -1.32 -9.06 -19.01
N ALA A 168 -2.03 -9.95 -18.32
CA ALA A 168 -1.44 -11.11 -17.64
C ALA A 168 -0.78 -12.07 -18.64
N GLU A 169 -1.45 -12.39 -19.75
CA GLU A 169 -0.88 -13.19 -20.84
C GLU A 169 0.36 -12.51 -21.43
N LEU A 170 0.28 -11.21 -21.73
CA LEU A 170 1.38 -10.43 -22.29
C LEU A 170 2.60 -10.38 -21.35
N ARG A 171 2.39 -10.11 -20.06
CA ARG A 171 3.48 -10.02 -19.06
C ARG A 171 4.09 -11.38 -18.72
N ASN A 172 3.38 -12.48 -18.95
CA ASN A 172 3.89 -13.82 -18.74
C ASN A 172 4.69 -14.38 -19.91
N LEU A 173 4.75 -13.67 -21.05
CA LEU A 173 5.64 -14.03 -22.16
C LEU A 173 7.11 -13.93 -21.73
N PRO A 174 8.02 -14.82 -22.18
CA PRO A 174 9.41 -14.86 -21.73
C PRO A 174 10.15 -13.52 -21.81
N GLN A 175 9.93 -12.74 -22.88
CA GLN A 175 10.54 -11.44 -23.09
C GLN A 175 9.99 -10.32 -22.19
N ASN A 176 8.80 -10.52 -21.61
CA ASN A 176 8.09 -9.53 -20.79
C ASN A 176 7.98 -9.94 -19.32
N ALA A 177 8.34 -11.17 -18.96
CA ALA A 177 8.34 -11.67 -17.60
C ALA A 177 9.47 -11.04 -16.80
N TYR A 178 9.24 -10.82 -15.51
CA TYR A 178 10.32 -10.47 -14.60
C TYR A 178 11.23 -11.68 -14.42
N SER A 179 12.50 -11.45 -14.12
CA SER A 179 13.38 -12.53 -13.69
C SER A 179 12.82 -13.19 -12.42
N PRO A 180 12.98 -14.53 -12.26
CA PRO A 180 12.52 -15.25 -11.09
C PRO A 180 13.00 -14.62 -9.78
N THR A 181 12.10 -14.45 -8.82
CA THR A 181 12.49 -13.90 -7.51
C THR A 181 13.14 -14.99 -6.68
N VAL A 182 14.43 -14.86 -6.40
CA VAL A 182 15.20 -15.88 -5.67
C VAL A 182 14.76 -15.98 -4.21
N LYS A 183 14.19 -17.13 -3.83
CA LYS A 183 13.91 -17.47 -2.42
C LYS A 183 15.14 -18.08 -1.77
N LEU A 184 15.70 -17.36 -0.79
CA LEU A 184 16.87 -17.84 -0.08
C LEU A 184 16.53 -18.90 0.97
N LYS A 185 17.49 -19.78 1.24
CA LYS A 185 17.44 -20.65 2.42
C LYS A 185 17.40 -19.79 3.68
N LYS A 186 16.55 -20.18 4.63
CA LYS A 186 16.40 -19.51 5.93
C LYS A 186 17.75 -19.48 6.66
N GLN A 187 18.15 -18.30 7.13
CA GLN A 187 19.38 -18.15 7.90
C GLN A 187 19.08 -18.39 9.38
N SER A 188 19.88 -19.24 10.02
CA SER A 188 19.76 -19.49 11.45
C SER A 188 20.22 -18.29 12.28
N PHE A 189 19.72 -18.15 13.50
CA PHE A 189 20.14 -17.13 14.46
C PHE A 189 21.45 -17.48 15.18
N TYR A 190 22.02 -18.66 14.95
CA TYR A 190 23.34 -19.01 15.50
C TYR A 190 24.44 -18.25 14.75
N ASP A 191 25.37 -17.68 15.51
CA ASP A 191 26.60 -17.13 14.95
C ASP A 191 27.43 -18.29 14.37
N PRO A 192 27.84 -18.21 13.09
CA PRO A 192 28.57 -19.30 12.45
C PRO A 192 30.00 -19.46 12.98
N THR A 193 30.55 -18.47 13.70
CA THR A 193 31.93 -18.48 14.19
C THR A 193 32.09 -19.20 15.53
N ASP A 194 31.12 -19.05 16.43
CA ASP A 194 31.18 -19.61 17.79
C ASP A 194 29.95 -20.46 18.17
N GLY A 195 28.93 -20.53 17.31
CA GLY A 195 27.71 -21.29 17.54
C GLY A 195 26.80 -20.69 18.60
N THR A 196 27.05 -19.46 19.06
CA THR A 196 26.23 -18.80 20.08
C THR A 196 24.93 -18.25 19.46
N GLN A 197 23.90 -18.16 20.28
CA GLN A 197 22.62 -17.58 19.88
C GLN A 197 22.41 -16.23 20.59
N PRO A 198 21.89 -15.20 19.91
CA PRO A 198 21.42 -13.99 20.56
C PRO A 198 20.34 -14.30 21.61
N PRO A 199 20.25 -13.50 22.69
CA PRO A 199 19.13 -13.59 23.63
C PRO A 199 17.77 -13.53 22.92
N PHE A 200 16.79 -14.24 23.47
CA PHE A 200 15.44 -14.33 22.89
C PHE A 200 14.83 -12.96 22.61
N GLU A 201 15.06 -11.96 23.48
CA GLU A 201 14.56 -10.60 23.32
C GLU A 201 15.09 -9.94 22.05
N LYS A 202 16.36 -10.16 21.70
CA LYS A 202 16.94 -9.63 20.46
C LYS A 202 16.33 -10.30 19.23
N ILE A 203 16.06 -11.60 19.31
CA ILE A 203 15.39 -12.37 18.26
C ILE A 203 13.95 -11.87 18.10
N ALA A 204 13.22 -11.69 19.20
CA ALA A 204 11.84 -11.20 19.19
C ALA A 204 11.75 -9.78 18.60
N ILE A 205 12.66 -8.87 18.97
CA ILE A 205 12.73 -7.53 18.39
C ILE A 205 12.99 -7.61 16.87
N HIS A 206 13.93 -8.46 16.44
CA HIS A 206 14.19 -8.69 15.02
C HIS A 206 12.97 -9.21 14.27
N MET A 207 12.29 -10.23 14.82
CA MET A 207 11.11 -10.84 14.21
C MET A 207 9.88 -9.90 14.21
N SER A 208 9.86 -8.89 15.08
CA SER A 208 8.76 -7.92 15.18
C SER A 208 8.79 -6.82 14.11
N ASP A 209 9.84 -6.76 13.28
CA ASP A 209 9.94 -5.77 12.21
C ASP A 209 8.92 -6.02 11.09
N SER A 210 7.78 -5.35 11.22
CA SER A 210 6.72 -5.27 10.22
C SER A 210 6.84 -4.01 9.34
N ILE A 211 7.77 -3.12 9.65
CA ILE A 211 7.89 -1.82 8.97
C ILE A 211 8.59 -1.99 7.63
N SER A 212 9.62 -2.84 7.57
CA SER A 212 10.42 -3.07 6.36
C SER A 212 9.57 -3.50 5.16
N VAL A 213 8.64 -4.44 5.33
CA VAL A 213 7.71 -4.88 4.27
C VAL A 213 6.90 -3.70 3.72
N GLY A 214 6.35 -2.86 4.60
CA GLY A 214 5.57 -1.70 4.19
C GLY A 214 6.38 -0.65 3.44
N ILE A 215 7.64 -0.41 3.85
CA ILE A 215 8.54 0.54 3.17
C ILE A 215 8.91 0.02 1.78
N ILE A 216 9.33 -1.24 1.68
CA ILE A 216 9.74 -1.87 0.41
C ILE A 216 8.56 -1.91 -0.55
N ASN A 217 7.37 -2.34 -0.11
CA ASN A 217 6.17 -2.36 -0.95
C ASN A 217 5.81 -0.97 -1.49
N ASN A 218 5.87 0.08 -0.67
CA ASN A 218 5.59 1.44 -1.15
C ASN A 218 6.60 1.88 -2.22
N GLN A 219 7.86 1.48 -2.10
CA GLN A 219 8.85 1.75 -3.11
C GLN A 219 8.57 0.98 -4.40
N VAL A 220 8.34 -0.33 -4.32
CA VAL A 220 8.05 -1.17 -5.49
C VAL A 220 6.84 -0.63 -6.22
N THR A 221 5.76 -0.28 -5.51
CA THR A 221 4.59 0.37 -6.11
C THR A 221 4.92 1.70 -6.79
N ALA A 222 5.86 2.50 -6.25
CA ALA A 222 6.28 3.73 -6.89
C ALA A 222 7.06 3.45 -8.19
N LEU A 223 7.97 2.47 -8.18
CA LEU A 223 8.72 2.06 -9.36
C LEU A 223 7.80 1.49 -10.45
N GLU A 224 6.88 0.59 -10.10
CA GLU A 224 5.90 0.02 -11.02
C GLU A 224 4.99 1.08 -11.64
N ALA A 225 4.60 2.10 -10.85
CA ALA A 225 3.82 3.23 -11.35
C ALA A 225 4.59 4.04 -12.39
N LEU A 226 5.89 4.27 -12.19
CA LEU A 226 6.73 5.00 -13.13
C LEU A 226 7.12 4.14 -14.35
N GLU A 227 7.35 2.84 -14.18
CA GLU A 227 7.54 1.90 -15.30
C GLU A 227 6.30 1.89 -16.20
N SER A 228 5.11 1.77 -15.61
CA SER A 228 3.85 1.72 -16.35
C SER A 228 3.50 3.06 -16.99
N GLU A 229 3.86 4.18 -16.36
CA GLU A 229 3.73 5.50 -16.98
C GLU A 229 4.53 5.63 -18.27
N ILE A 230 5.72 5.05 -18.34
CA ILE A 230 6.52 5.03 -19.57
C ILE A 230 5.75 4.32 -20.69
N GLU A 231 5.19 3.13 -20.40
CA GLU A 231 4.42 2.35 -21.37
C GLU A 231 3.15 3.08 -21.84
N VAL A 232 2.44 3.74 -20.90
CA VAL A 232 1.28 4.58 -21.24
C VAL A 232 1.69 5.74 -22.15
N LEU A 233 2.78 6.44 -21.83
CA LEU A 233 3.26 7.56 -22.65
C LEU A 233 3.74 7.11 -24.03
N LYS A 234 4.41 5.97 -24.14
CA LYS A 234 4.82 5.39 -25.43
C LYS A 234 3.61 5.03 -26.30
N THR A 235 2.59 4.43 -25.70
CA THR A 235 1.44 3.88 -26.41
C THR A 235 0.41 4.96 -26.79
N TYR A 236 0.15 5.91 -25.87
CA TYR A 236 -0.96 6.87 -25.99
C TYR A 236 -0.53 8.34 -25.92
N GLY A 237 0.73 8.62 -25.53
CA GLY A 237 1.23 9.99 -25.40
C GLY A 237 1.57 10.64 -26.73
N THR A 238 1.44 11.96 -26.80
CA THR A 238 1.95 12.74 -27.94
C THR A 238 3.48 12.82 -27.91
N LEU A 239 4.10 13.11 -29.06
CA LEU A 239 5.56 13.33 -29.12
C LEU A 239 6.03 14.44 -28.16
N GLU A 240 5.22 15.49 -27.96
CA GLU A 240 5.50 16.56 -27.01
C GLU A 240 5.50 16.04 -25.56
N GLN A 241 4.54 15.20 -25.19
CA GLN A 241 4.48 14.59 -23.86
C GLN A 241 5.65 13.64 -23.62
N GLN A 242 5.99 12.81 -24.61
CA GLN A 242 7.14 11.91 -24.56
C GLN A 242 8.46 12.70 -24.43
N SER A 243 8.60 13.79 -25.20
CA SER A 243 9.77 14.68 -25.13
C SER A 243 9.88 15.34 -23.76
N THR A 244 8.76 15.88 -23.25
CA THR A 244 8.70 16.55 -21.94
C THR A 244 9.07 15.58 -20.80
N TYR A 245 8.56 14.35 -20.85
CA TYR A 245 8.92 13.31 -19.90
C TYR A 245 10.44 13.06 -19.90
N LEU A 246 11.03 12.84 -21.08
CA LEU A 246 12.46 12.57 -21.20
C LEU A 246 13.31 13.77 -20.75
N ASP A 247 12.86 15.00 -20.97
CA ASP A 247 13.55 16.21 -20.46
C ASP A 247 13.56 16.26 -18.92
N GLN A 248 12.43 15.90 -18.29
CA GLN A 248 12.33 15.85 -16.83
C GLN A 248 13.23 14.76 -16.23
N VAL A 249 13.27 13.58 -16.86
CA VAL A 249 14.14 12.48 -16.45
C VAL A 249 15.61 12.85 -16.63
N SER A 250 15.99 13.39 -17.79
CA SER A 250 17.37 13.80 -18.08
C SER A 250 17.84 14.85 -17.06
N LYS A 251 17.02 15.88 -16.82
CA LYS A 251 17.29 16.91 -15.80
C LYS A 251 17.46 16.31 -14.41
N ARG A 252 16.66 15.30 -14.03
CA ARG A 252 16.84 14.61 -12.75
C ARG A 252 18.21 13.95 -12.69
N TYR A 253 18.60 13.21 -13.71
CA TYR A 253 19.85 12.44 -13.72
C TYR A 253 21.08 13.34 -13.77
N GLN A 254 21.06 14.41 -14.57
CA GLN A 254 22.08 15.46 -14.52
C GLN A 254 22.26 16.00 -13.09
N SER A 255 21.16 16.32 -12.40
CA SER A 255 21.22 16.77 -11.00
C SER A 255 21.77 15.69 -10.04
N LEU A 256 21.56 14.40 -10.31
CA LEU A 256 22.18 13.33 -9.52
C LEU A 256 23.69 13.22 -9.78
N PHE A 257 24.15 13.40 -11.02
CA PHE A 257 25.57 13.42 -11.35
C PHE A 257 26.29 14.61 -10.70
N GLU A 258 25.67 15.79 -10.69
CA GLU A 258 26.19 16.96 -9.97
C GLU A 258 26.38 16.68 -8.47
N GLN A 259 25.46 15.92 -7.85
CA GLN A 259 25.55 15.52 -6.44
C GLN A 259 26.71 14.57 -6.13
N GLU A 260 27.28 13.88 -7.12
CA GLU A 260 28.50 13.08 -6.93
C GLU A 260 29.75 13.96 -6.73
N HIS A 261 29.69 15.24 -7.11
CA HIS A 261 30.80 16.19 -7.02
C HIS A 261 30.59 17.29 -5.96
N ASP A 262 29.50 17.23 -5.19
CA ASP A 262 29.20 18.21 -4.14
C ASP A 262 30.12 18.03 -2.91
N LYS A 263 30.10 18.99 -1.97
CA LYS A 263 30.88 18.95 -0.72
C LYS A 263 30.65 17.70 0.13
N LYS A 264 29.48 17.07 -0.02
CA LYS A 264 29.13 15.77 0.56
C LYS A 264 28.65 14.85 -0.56
N PRO A 265 29.57 14.20 -1.29
CA PRO A 265 29.25 13.36 -2.43
C PRO A 265 28.21 12.29 -2.09
N LYS A 266 27.22 12.14 -2.97
CA LYS A 266 26.24 11.04 -2.91
C LYS A 266 26.40 10.15 -4.15
N PRO A 267 27.34 9.18 -4.11
CA PRO A 267 27.66 8.37 -5.27
C PRO A 267 26.40 7.64 -5.77
N ILE A 268 26.27 7.54 -7.08
CA ILE A 268 25.23 6.73 -7.71
C ILE A 268 25.73 5.29 -7.72
N ARG A 269 24.82 4.35 -7.44
CA ARG A 269 25.09 2.91 -7.50
C ARG A 269 25.59 2.50 -8.90
N ALA A 270 26.68 1.73 -8.92
CA ALA A 270 27.42 1.41 -10.14
C ALA A 270 26.57 0.65 -11.18
N GLU A 271 25.62 -0.17 -10.71
CA GLU A 271 24.69 -0.93 -11.52
C GLU A 271 23.65 -0.06 -12.26
N TYR A 272 23.28 1.11 -11.71
CA TYR A 272 22.27 1.98 -12.33
C TYR A 272 22.87 3.18 -13.08
N LYS A 273 24.12 3.52 -12.77
CA LYS A 273 24.83 4.64 -13.41
C LYS A 273 24.87 4.56 -14.95
N PRO A 274 25.14 3.40 -15.59
CA PRO A 274 25.15 3.28 -17.05
C PRO A 274 23.80 3.59 -17.69
N PHE A 275 22.68 3.17 -17.07
CA PHE A 275 21.34 3.48 -17.56
C PHE A 275 21.10 4.99 -17.56
N MET A 276 21.39 5.67 -16.44
CA MET A 276 21.23 7.12 -16.32
C MET A 276 22.09 7.89 -17.34
N GLN A 277 23.35 7.46 -17.53
CA GLN A 277 24.25 8.06 -18.51
C GLN A 277 23.71 7.91 -19.94
N SER A 278 23.21 6.71 -20.28
CA SER A 278 22.60 6.45 -21.58
C SER A 278 21.34 7.29 -21.80
N VAL A 279 20.48 7.45 -20.79
CA VAL A 279 19.26 8.29 -20.90
C VAL A 279 19.65 9.75 -21.16
N VAL A 280 20.62 10.30 -20.42
CA VAL A 280 21.07 11.69 -20.61
C VAL A 280 21.69 11.86 -22.00
N ALA A 281 22.56 10.94 -22.44
CA ALA A 281 23.17 11.00 -23.76
C ALA A 281 22.15 10.96 -24.91
N LEU A 282 21.09 10.14 -24.78
CA LEU A 282 20.00 10.08 -25.76
C LEU A 282 19.12 11.32 -25.73
N ALA A 283 18.85 11.88 -24.55
CA ALA A 283 18.06 13.10 -24.39
C ALA A 283 18.76 14.35 -24.96
N GLU A 284 20.08 14.43 -24.82
CA GLU A 284 20.92 15.53 -25.33
C GLU A 284 21.30 15.38 -26.81
N ASN A 285 20.84 14.32 -27.47
CA ASN A 285 21.16 14.09 -28.87
C ASN A 285 20.63 15.26 -29.73
N PRO A 286 21.49 15.96 -30.50
CA PRO A 286 21.07 17.11 -31.30
C PRO A 286 20.07 16.73 -32.42
N ASN A 287 20.03 15.47 -32.83
CA ASN A 287 19.11 14.93 -33.83
C ASN A 287 18.05 14.04 -33.17
N ARG A 288 17.37 14.55 -32.14
CA ARG A 288 16.38 13.79 -31.36
C ARG A 288 15.15 13.40 -32.20
N THR A 289 15.15 12.18 -32.73
CA THR A 289 14.00 11.58 -33.44
C THR A 289 13.06 10.85 -32.47
N PRO A 290 11.82 10.51 -32.89
CA PRO A 290 10.92 9.68 -32.08
C PRO A 290 11.55 8.34 -31.62
N GLU A 291 12.36 7.72 -32.47
CA GLU A 291 13.04 6.46 -32.17
C GLU A 291 14.07 6.63 -31.05
N ILE A 292 14.82 7.74 -31.05
CA ILE A 292 15.77 8.07 -29.97
C ILE A 292 15.03 8.33 -28.66
N ILE A 293 13.87 9.00 -28.71
CA ILE A 293 13.03 9.21 -27.53
C ILE A 293 12.56 7.87 -26.96
N HIS A 294 12.05 6.97 -27.80
CA HIS A 294 11.58 5.65 -27.39
C HIS A 294 12.72 4.81 -26.82
N GLN A 295 13.89 4.84 -27.47
CA GLN A 295 15.09 4.18 -26.96
C GLN A 295 15.47 4.68 -25.56
N ALA A 296 15.45 5.99 -25.32
CA ALA A 296 15.75 6.55 -24.00
C ALA A 296 14.70 6.15 -22.95
N MET A 297 13.42 6.14 -23.35
CA MET A 297 12.32 5.66 -22.51
C MET A 297 12.49 4.19 -22.14
N ASP A 298 12.90 3.34 -23.08
CA ASP A 298 13.16 1.91 -22.86
C ASP A 298 14.34 1.67 -21.92
N VAL A 299 15.44 2.40 -22.10
CA VAL A 299 16.58 2.34 -21.16
C VAL A 299 16.14 2.71 -19.75
N ASN A 300 15.34 3.77 -19.60
CA ASN A 300 14.85 4.17 -18.28
C ASN A 300 13.89 3.13 -17.68
N ARG A 301 13.01 2.58 -18.52
CA ARG A 301 12.08 1.54 -18.11
C ARG A 301 12.82 0.30 -17.61
N LEU A 302 13.85 -0.15 -18.32
CA LEU A 302 14.70 -1.27 -17.90
C LEU A 302 15.36 -0.99 -16.55
N MET A 303 15.84 0.24 -16.31
CA MET A 303 16.41 0.60 -15.00
C MET A 303 15.38 0.47 -13.86
N TYR A 304 14.14 0.94 -14.06
CA TYR A 304 13.08 0.74 -13.07
C TYR A 304 12.74 -0.74 -12.88
N ARG A 305 12.74 -1.52 -13.96
CA ARG A 305 12.51 -2.96 -13.93
C ARG A 305 13.55 -3.72 -13.08
N GLU A 306 14.82 -3.37 -13.21
CA GLU A 306 15.90 -3.91 -12.36
C GLU A 306 15.73 -3.52 -10.89
N MET A 307 15.33 -2.27 -10.61
CA MET A 307 15.03 -1.83 -9.24
C MET A 307 13.80 -2.53 -8.65
N ILE A 308 12.78 -2.84 -9.45
CA ILE A 308 11.61 -3.63 -9.04
C ILE A 308 12.06 -5.04 -8.65
N GLY A 309 12.87 -5.69 -9.49
CA GLY A 309 13.44 -7.01 -9.19
C GLY A 309 14.21 -7.04 -7.86
N GLU A 310 15.06 -6.05 -7.61
CA GLU A 310 15.74 -5.90 -6.32
C GLU A 310 14.75 -5.67 -5.17
N GLY A 311 13.75 -4.81 -5.36
CA GLY A 311 12.71 -4.54 -4.37
C GLY A 311 11.94 -5.80 -3.99
N CYS A 312 11.50 -6.60 -4.97
CA CYS A 312 10.83 -7.89 -4.74
C CYS A 312 11.71 -8.88 -3.97
N TYR A 313 13.00 -8.98 -4.34
CA TYR A 313 13.97 -9.82 -3.62
C TYR A 313 14.15 -9.39 -2.15
N GLN A 314 14.32 -8.09 -1.89
CA GLN A 314 14.45 -7.59 -0.52
C GLN A 314 13.14 -7.73 0.26
N ASN A 315 11.99 -7.62 -0.40
CA ASN A 315 10.69 -7.84 0.22
C ASN A 315 10.52 -9.31 0.65
N GLN A 316 11.00 -10.27 -0.15
CA GLN A 316 10.97 -11.67 0.24
C GLN A 316 11.80 -11.91 1.51
N ILE A 317 12.97 -11.28 1.63
CA ILE A 317 13.78 -11.33 2.86
C ILE A 317 13.02 -10.70 4.03
N ALA A 318 12.36 -9.56 3.81
CA ALA A 318 11.58 -8.86 4.83
C ALA A 318 10.38 -9.68 5.33
N VAL A 319 9.63 -10.32 4.43
CA VAL A 319 8.53 -11.24 4.77
C VAL A 319 9.05 -12.41 5.58
N ASP A 320 10.27 -12.87 5.31
CA ASP A 320 10.87 -14.03 5.97
C ASP A 320 11.54 -13.73 7.32
N LEU A 321 11.56 -12.47 7.79
CA LEU A 321 12.22 -12.04 9.04
C LEU A 321 11.75 -12.81 10.29
N PHE A 322 10.48 -13.22 10.34
CA PHE A 322 9.94 -14.02 11.44
C PHE A 322 10.45 -15.47 11.48
N LYS A 323 11.13 -15.93 10.43
CA LYS A 323 11.66 -17.29 10.28
C LYS A 323 13.17 -17.31 9.95
N SER A 324 13.82 -16.14 9.84
CA SER A 324 15.18 -16.01 9.31
C SER A 324 15.95 -14.87 9.97
N ALA A 325 17.23 -15.09 10.27
CA ALA A 325 18.12 -14.06 10.80
C ALA A 325 18.59 -13.04 9.75
N LYS A 326 18.42 -13.34 8.45
CA LYS A 326 18.82 -12.44 7.36
C LYS A 326 17.93 -11.20 7.33
N LYS A 327 18.53 -10.01 7.28
CA LYS A 327 17.80 -8.73 7.16
C LYS A 327 17.77 -8.21 5.73
N PRO A 328 16.70 -7.49 5.34
CA PRO A 328 16.68 -6.77 4.08
C PRO A 328 17.66 -5.60 4.10
N GLU A 329 18.24 -5.29 2.95
CA GLU A 329 19.20 -4.20 2.75
C GLU A 329 18.46 -2.87 2.57
N MET A 330 17.93 -2.32 3.66
CA MET A 330 17.06 -1.14 3.64
C MET A 330 17.74 0.14 3.10
N ASP A 331 19.07 0.22 3.13
CA ASP A 331 19.77 1.37 2.59
C ASP A 331 19.76 1.39 1.07
N LYS A 332 19.81 0.22 0.41
CA LYS A 332 19.62 0.09 -1.05
C LYS A 332 18.22 0.54 -1.47
N ILE A 333 17.22 0.09 -0.71
CA ILE A 333 15.80 0.47 -0.88
C ILE A 333 15.64 1.98 -0.75
N ARG A 334 16.15 2.61 0.31
CA ARG A 334 16.05 4.07 0.47
C ARG A 334 16.77 4.83 -0.64
N GLU A 335 17.93 4.33 -1.06
CA GLU A 335 18.75 4.96 -2.10
C GLU A 335 18.07 4.91 -3.47
N ASN A 336 17.43 3.81 -3.84
CA ASN A 336 16.67 3.68 -5.09
C ASN A 336 15.53 4.73 -5.20
N SER A 337 14.93 5.16 -4.08
CA SER A 337 13.94 6.27 -4.10
C SER A 337 14.54 7.61 -4.53
N ARG A 338 15.86 7.81 -4.38
CA ARG A 338 16.55 9.01 -4.86
C ARG A 338 16.56 9.08 -6.39
N TYR A 339 16.53 7.93 -7.07
CA TYR A 339 16.66 7.84 -8.53
C TYR A 339 15.38 8.11 -9.28
N LEU A 340 14.24 8.19 -8.58
CA LEU A 340 12.97 8.52 -9.22
C LEU A 340 13.00 9.97 -9.72
N TYR A 341 12.46 10.19 -10.93
CA TYR A 341 12.36 11.54 -11.50
C TYR A 341 11.27 12.39 -10.86
N ARG A 342 10.25 11.74 -10.28
CA ARG A 342 9.16 12.37 -9.52
C ARG A 342 8.68 11.47 -8.40
N ASP A 343 7.99 12.08 -7.44
CA ASP A 343 7.28 11.36 -6.38
C ASP A 343 5.91 10.86 -6.87
N VAL A 344 5.59 9.60 -6.51
CA VAL A 344 4.27 8.98 -6.72
C VAL A 344 3.38 9.26 -5.50
N ASN A 345 2.74 10.43 -5.50
CA ASN A 345 2.13 11.03 -4.30
C ASN A 345 0.94 10.25 -3.75
N TYR A 346 0.14 9.61 -4.61
CA TYR A 346 -1.08 8.90 -4.19
C TYR A 346 -0.82 7.78 -3.18
N ILE A 347 0.41 7.23 -3.14
CA ILE A 347 0.82 6.21 -2.16
C ILE A 347 0.69 6.74 -0.72
N LYS A 348 1.00 8.02 -0.51
CA LYS A 348 0.83 8.74 0.76
C LYS A 348 -0.55 9.36 0.86
N ASP A 349 -1.00 10.04 -0.19
CA ASP A 349 -2.23 10.85 -0.15
C ASP A 349 -3.48 10.00 0.12
N LYS A 350 -3.51 8.74 -0.34
CA LYS A 350 -4.62 7.81 -0.07
C LYS A 350 -4.83 7.52 1.42
N LYS A 351 -3.85 7.81 2.28
CA LYS A 351 -3.95 7.65 3.74
C LYS A 351 -4.52 8.90 4.43
N SER A 352 -4.66 10.02 3.73
CA SER A 352 -5.22 11.25 4.28
C SER A 352 -6.66 11.02 4.76
N SER A 353 -6.99 11.57 5.93
CA SER A 353 -8.34 11.51 6.48
C SER A 353 -9.34 12.37 5.70
N SER A 354 -8.89 13.37 4.94
CA SER A 354 -9.76 14.29 4.18
C SER A 354 -10.09 13.85 2.76
N VAL A 355 -9.27 12.96 2.19
CA VAL A 355 -9.41 12.49 0.80
C VAL A 355 -10.70 11.69 0.64
N TYR A 356 -11.47 12.03 -0.39
CA TYR A 356 -12.82 11.53 -0.70
C TYR A 356 -13.88 11.77 0.38
N LEU A 357 -13.62 12.69 1.32
CA LEU A 357 -14.68 13.35 2.09
C LEU A 357 -14.98 14.75 1.55
N ARG A 358 -13.92 15.49 1.20
CA ARG A 358 -14.01 16.86 0.68
C ARG A 358 -13.28 17.04 -0.64
N THR A 359 -12.18 16.35 -0.84
CA THR A 359 -11.32 16.52 -2.02
C THR A 359 -10.88 15.17 -2.57
N GLY A 360 -10.75 15.05 -3.89
CA GLY A 360 -10.10 13.90 -4.52
C GLY A 360 -8.58 13.88 -4.28
N ILE A 361 -7.92 12.79 -4.68
CA ILE A 361 -6.45 12.73 -4.75
C ILE A 361 -6.00 13.50 -5.98
N THR A 362 -4.97 14.34 -5.90
CA THR A 362 -4.42 15.04 -7.06
C THR A 362 -3.39 14.14 -7.78
N PRO A 363 -3.70 13.59 -8.96
CA PRO A 363 -2.72 12.84 -9.75
C PRO A 363 -1.66 13.81 -10.31
N LYS A 364 -0.39 13.38 -10.38
CA LYS A 364 0.71 14.20 -10.95
C LYS A 364 1.38 13.55 -12.15
N GLY A 365 0.84 12.44 -12.64
CA GLY A 365 1.36 11.69 -13.78
C GLY A 365 0.30 10.80 -14.40
N TYR A 366 0.76 9.83 -15.18
CA TYR A 366 -0.04 8.97 -16.04
C TYR A 366 0.05 7.49 -15.69
N SER A 367 0.49 7.14 -14.47
CA SER A 367 0.43 5.74 -14.05
C SER A 367 -1.01 5.22 -14.10
N PRO A 368 -1.25 3.90 -14.29
CA PRO A 368 -2.61 3.36 -14.34
C PRO A 368 -3.48 3.77 -13.14
N VAL A 369 -2.91 3.81 -11.94
CA VAL A 369 -3.62 4.27 -10.73
C VAL A 369 -3.91 5.77 -10.78
N GLU A 370 -2.99 6.61 -11.28
CA GLU A 370 -3.25 8.04 -11.44
C GLU A 370 -4.34 8.33 -12.50
N LEU A 371 -4.45 7.50 -13.53
CA LEU A 371 -5.55 7.55 -14.50
C LEU A 371 -6.88 7.14 -13.85
N LEU A 372 -6.90 6.07 -13.04
CA LEU A 372 -8.07 5.68 -12.26
C LEU A 372 -8.49 6.76 -11.26
N ILE A 373 -7.54 7.39 -10.56
CA ILE A 373 -7.78 8.53 -9.68
C ILE A 373 -8.41 9.67 -10.48
N SER A 374 -7.84 10.01 -11.64
CA SER A 374 -8.36 11.07 -12.52
C SER A 374 -9.80 10.80 -12.93
N GLN A 375 -10.11 9.55 -13.30
CA GLN A 375 -11.46 9.16 -13.69
C GLN A 375 -12.41 9.15 -12.49
N THR A 376 -11.97 8.63 -11.35
CA THR A 376 -12.75 8.61 -10.10
C THR A 376 -13.10 10.02 -9.67
N ASN A 377 -12.15 10.96 -9.73
CA ASN A 377 -12.38 12.35 -9.38
C ASN A 377 -13.43 13.05 -10.27
N LYS A 378 -13.64 12.61 -11.52
CA LYS A 378 -14.71 13.15 -12.37
C LYS A 378 -16.10 12.76 -11.87
N TYR A 379 -16.23 11.59 -11.26
CA TYR A 379 -17.50 11.08 -10.72
C TYR A 379 -17.64 11.33 -9.22
N PHE A 380 -16.54 11.64 -8.53
CA PHE A 380 -16.55 11.91 -7.11
C PHE A 380 -17.51 13.06 -6.82
N GLN A 381 -18.50 12.75 -5.98
CA GLN A 381 -19.40 13.72 -5.41
C GLN A 381 -19.14 13.75 -3.90
N GLU A 382 -19.01 14.95 -3.35
CA GLU A 382 -18.90 15.13 -1.91
C GLU A 382 -20.10 14.46 -1.24
N SER A 383 -19.83 13.44 -0.44
CA SER A 383 -20.87 12.70 0.27
C SER A 383 -21.19 13.42 1.58
N GLN A 384 -21.91 14.54 1.47
CA GLN A 384 -22.41 15.28 2.62
C GLN A 384 -23.76 14.71 3.07
N LEU A 385 -23.79 14.11 4.25
CA LEU A 385 -25.04 13.69 4.88
C LEU A 385 -25.69 14.91 5.55
N GLU A 386 -26.73 15.46 4.95
CA GLU A 386 -27.50 16.55 5.55
C GLU A 386 -28.31 16.04 6.75
N SER A 387 -28.39 16.87 7.81
CA SER A 387 -29.28 16.58 8.93
C SER A 387 -30.72 16.87 8.54
N ARG A 388 -31.65 15.96 8.83
CA ARG A 388 -33.07 16.30 8.69
C ARG A 388 -33.45 17.31 9.79
N PRO A 389 -34.43 18.20 9.53
CA PRO A 389 -34.94 19.10 10.55
C PRO A 389 -35.53 18.34 11.74
N ILE A 390 -35.12 18.72 12.97
CA ILE A 390 -35.58 18.07 14.23
C ILE A 390 -37.11 18.00 14.34
N VAL A 391 -37.83 18.93 13.70
CA VAL A 391 -39.30 18.98 13.66
C VAL A 391 -39.93 17.70 13.09
N GLN A 392 -39.21 16.94 12.25
CA GLN A 392 -39.70 15.67 11.69
C GLN A 392 -39.85 14.57 12.76
N PHE A 393 -39.12 14.66 13.87
CA PHE A 393 -39.25 13.74 15.01
C PHE A 393 -40.39 14.10 15.96
N LYS A 394 -41.07 15.24 15.78
CA LYS A 394 -42.15 15.71 16.66
C LYS A 394 -43.28 14.68 16.78
N ASN A 395 -43.52 13.90 15.72
CA ASN A 395 -44.57 12.90 15.69
C ASN A 395 -44.33 11.69 16.60
N LEU A 396 -43.08 11.44 17.02
CA LEU A 396 -42.75 10.36 17.98
C LEU A 396 -43.22 10.64 19.39
N PHE A 397 -43.29 11.92 19.73
CA PHE A 397 -43.62 12.39 21.06
C PHE A 397 -45.06 12.91 21.11
N LYS A 398 -45.87 12.57 20.10
CA LYS A 398 -47.26 12.98 20.02
C LYS A 398 -48.05 12.25 21.12
N GLY A 399 -48.62 13.01 22.04
CA GLY A 399 -49.30 12.46 23.22
C GLY A 399 -48.37 12.10 24.39
N VAL A 400 -47.07 12.38 24.28
CA VAL A 400 -46.13 12.24 25.40
C VAL A 400 -46.06 13.56 26.14
N GLU A 401 -46.67 13.61 27.32
CA GLU A 401 -46.54 14.75 28.23
C GLU A 401 -45.36 14.53 29.17
N PHE A 402 -44.51 15.56 29.29
CA PHE A 402 -43.35 15.54 30.18
C PHE A 402 -43.60 16.44 31.37
N THR A 403 -43.40 15.90 32.55
CA THR A 403 -43.38 16.70 33.79
C THR A 403 -42.19 17.67 33.78
N PRO A 404 -42.27 18.80 34.51
CA PRO A 404 -41.14 19.72 34.66
C PRO A 404 -39.86 19.05 35.16
N GLN A 405 -39.97 18.08 36.06
CA GLN A 405 -38.84 17.33 36.61
C GLN A 405 -38.15 16.46 35.55
N GLN A 406 -38.91 15.78 34.68
CA GLN A 406 -38.35 14.99 33.58
C GLN A 406 -37.62 15.86 32.56
N LYS A 407 -38.17 17.06 32.26
CA LYS A 407 -37.49 18.03 31.39
C LYS A 407 -36.16 18.47 32.00
N PHE A 408 -36.13 18.77 33.30
CA PHE A 408 -34.89 19.16 33.98
C PHE A 408 -33.84 18.05 33.97
N ALA A 409 -34.26 16.80 34.25
CA ALA A 409 -33.37 15.65 34.19
C ALA A 409 -32.79 15.41 32.78
N ALA A 410 -33.60 15.56 31.73
CA ALA A 410 -33.14 15.43 30.35
C ALA A 410 -32.14 16.54 29.96
N VAL A 411 -32.37 17.78 30.39
CA VAL A 411 -31.43 18.90 30.19
C VAL A 411 -30.09 18.63 30.89
N ALA A 412 -30.13 18.15 32.14
CA ALA A 412 -28.92 17.79 32.88
C ALA A 412 -28.15 16.63 32.21
N ALA A 413 -28.86 15.59 31.76
CA ALA A 413 -28.26 14.47 31.05
C ALA A 413 -27.62 14.89 29.71
N LYS A 414 -28.29 15.77 28.94
CA LYS A 414 -27.74 16.33 27.71
C LYS A 414 -26.47 17.14 28.00
N TYR A 415 -26.50 17.99 29.02
CA TYR A 415 -25.33 18.78 29.41
C TYR A 415 -24.12 17.88 29.75
N GLU A 416 -24.35 16.82 30.54
CA GLU A 416 -23.32 15.84 30.87
C GLU A 416 -22.78 15.10 29.65
N PHE A 417 -23.67 14.68 28.74
CA PHE A 417 -23.29 14.06 27.48
C PHE A 417 -22.43 14.99 26.63
N ASP A 418 -22.89 16.22 26.38
CA ASP A 418 -22.19 17.21 25.57
C ASP A 418 -20.82 17.52 26.17
N ARG A 419 -20.72 17.66 27.50
CA ARG A 419 -19.46 17.88 28.21
C ARG A 419 -18.47 16.73 27.95
N LYS A 420 -18.91 15.48 28.12
CA LYS A 420 -18.06 14.29 27.92
C LYS A 420 -17.71 14.08 26.44
N PHE A 421 -18.67 14.28 25.54
CA PHE A 421 -18.46 14.14 24.10
C PHE A 421 -17.47 15.18 23.58
N ASN A 422 -17.63 16.45 23.96
CA ASN A 422 -16.69 17.52 23.59
C ASN A 422 -15.29 17.26 24.17
N ALA A 423 -15.19 16.71 25.39
CA ALA A 423 -13.90 16.27 25.94
C ALA A 423 -13.28 15.13 25.12
N ALA A 424 -14.06 14.13 24.72
CA ALA A 424 -13.60 13.02 23.89
C ALA A 424 -13.17 13.47 22.48
N VAL A 425 -13.93 14.37 21.84
CA VAL A 425 -13.58 14.97 20.55
C VAL A 425 -12.27 15.75 20.64
N ARG A 426 -12.10 16.57 21.68
CA ARG A 426 -10.83 17.26 21.95
C ARG A 426 -9.68 16.27 22.12
N ALA A 427 -9.85 15.23 22.93
CA ALA A 427 -8.84 14.18 23.12
C ALA A 427 -8.54 13.39 21.84
N SER A 428 -9.51 13.22 20.93
CA SER A 428 -9.28 12.59 19.63
C SER A 428 -8.44 13.46 18.72
N ARG A 429 -8.79 14.76 18.58
CA ARG A 429 -8.00 15.72 17.79
C ARG A 429 -6.60 15.84 18.33
N ARG A 430 -6.48 15.92 19.65
CA ARG A 430 -5.20 15.95 20.37
C ARG A 430 -4.30 14.77 20.01
N ARG A 431 -4.84 13.55 19.95
CA ARG A 431 -4.09 12.35 19.56
C ARG A 431 -3.52 12.38 18.14
N GLU A 432 -4.09 13.18 17.24
CA GLU A 432 -3.60 13.29 15.86
C GLU A 432 -2.29 14.11 15.78
N THR A 433 -2.10 15.06 16.70
CA THR A 433 -1.02 16.05 16.64
C THR A 433 -0.07 16.02 17.83
N GLU A 434 -0.49 15.41 18.94
CA GLU A 434 0.24 15.36 20.20
C GLU A 434 0.49 13.91 20.61
N SER A 435 1.73 13.49 20.42
CA SER A 435 2.17 12.13 20.70
C SER A 435 2.96 12.06 22.01
N GLY A 436 2.62 11.07 22.84
CA GLY A 436 3.32 10.82 24.09
C GLY A 436 2.84 11.66 25.28
N PRO A 437 3.52 11.54 26.44
CA PRO A 437 3.21 12.29 27.66
C PRO A 437 3.25 13.81 27.47
N SER A 438 2.36 14.51 28.19
CA SER A 438 2.37 15.96 28.40
C SER A 438 2.78 16.31 29.84
N ALA A 439 3.23 17.55 30.05
CA ALA A 439 3.52 18.09 31.37
C ALA A 439 2.66 19.33 31.60
N ILE A 440 1.99 19.39 32.75
CA ILE A 440 1.30 20.60 33.20
C ILE A 440 2.30 21.35 34.09
N VAL A 441 2.67 22.56 33.68
CA VAL A 441 3.53 23.46 34.46
C VAL A 441 2.69 24.61 34.98
N GLN A 442 2.91 24.99 36.23
CA GLN A 442 2.27 26.15 36.83
C GLN A 442 3.29 27.29 36.88
N THR A 443 2.93 28.45 36.34
CA THR A 443 3.75 29.67 36.43
C THR A 443 3.71 30.23 37.84
N ASP A 444 4.69 31.06 38.20
CA ASP A 444 4.71 31.77 39.49
C ASP A 444 3.47 32.66 39.70
N SER A 445 2.84 33.09 38.61
CA SER A 445 1.56 33.82 38.61
C SER A 445 0.31 32.94 38.78
N GLY A 446 0.49 31.62 38.95
CA GLY A 446 -0.59 30.66 39.13
C GLY A 446 -1.25 30.17 37.83
N ARG A 447 -0.78 30.58 36.65
CA ARG A 447 -1.34 30.14 35.36
C ARG A 447 -0.83 28.75 35.03
N GLN A 448 -1.71 27.85 34.62
CA GLN A 448 -1.32 26.52 34.15
C GLN A 448 -1.04 26.56 32.64
N LEU A 449 0.07 25.95 32.24
CA LEU A 449 0.45 25.73 30.84
C LEU A 449 0.60 24.23 30.63
N GLU A 450 0.07 23.72 29.52
CA GLU A 450 0.24 22.33 29.14
C GLU A 450 1.28 22.21 28.02
N ILE A 451 2.33 21.46 28.31
CA ILE A 451 3.45 21.20 27.40
C ILE A 451 3.28 19.81 26.80
N THR A 452 3.25 19.72 25.47
CA THR A 452 2.88 18.52 24.73
C THR A 452 4.06 18.02 23.88
N ASN A 453 3.97 16.81 23.31
CA ASN A 453 5.02 16.23 22.45
C ASN A 453 6.42 16.11 23.11
N LEU A 454 6.48 15.86 24.41
CA LEU A 454 7.73 15.89 25.18
C LEU A 454 8.78 14.87 24.71
N THR A 455 8.32 13.69 24.29
CA THR A 455 9.18 12.60 23.80
C THR A 455 9.77 12.91 22.43
N ARG A 456 9.07 13.67 21.59
CA ARG A 456 9.50 14.00 20.22
C ARG A 456 10.78 14.83 20.20
N TYR A 457 10.93 15.74 21.17
CA TYR A 457 12.06 16.67 21.22
C TYR A 457 13.09 16.35 22.31
N GLY A 458 12.78 15.43 23.24
CA GLY A 458 13.79 14.69 24.00
C GLY A 458 14.70 15.50 24.92
N HIS A 459 14.19 16.52 25.62
CA HIS A 459 15.04 17.30 26.56
C HIS A 459 15.26 16.55 27.88
N PRO A 460 16.50 16.27 28.32
CA PRO A 460 16.77 15.44 29.51
C PRO A 460 16.26 16.05 30.83
N LEU A 461 16.22 17.38 30.93
CA LEU A 461 15.73 18.08 32.13
C LEU A 461 14.21 17.98 32.32
N ILE A 462 13.43 17.72 31.27
CA ILE A 462 11.96 17.75 31.38
C ILE A 462 11.41 16.63 32.27
N TRP A 463 12.14 15.53 32.36
CA TRP A 463 11.76 14.35 33.15
C TRP A 463 12.27 14.40 34.59
N LYS A 464 13.14 15.36 34.93
CA LYS A 464 13.89 15.38 36.19
C LYS A 464 13.81 16.70 36.95
N ALA A 465 13.48 17.80 36.30
CA ALA A 465 13.47 19.12 36.92
C ALA A 465 12.16 19.36 37.68
N GLN A 466 12.28 19.90 38.89
CA GLN A 466 11.13 20.39 39.68
C GLN A 466 10.72 21.82 39.29
N THR A 467 11.66 22.59 38.72
CA THR A 467 11.45 23.95 38.23
C THR A 467 12.09 24.09 36.85
N LEU A 468 11.41 24.77 35.92
CA LEU A 468 11.84 24.95 34.54
C LEU A 468 11.80 26.44 34.18
N ASN A 469 12.91 26.98 33.69
CA ASN A 469 12.96 28.31 33.09
C ASN A 469 12.61 28.19 31.61
N ILE A 470 11.38 28.59 31.29
CA ILE A 470 10.79 28.42 29.96
C ILE A 470 10.60 29.79 29.32
N ARG A 471 11.12 29.95 28.10
CA ARG A 471 10.81 31.08 27.22
C ARG A 471 9.77 30.64 26.20
N LEU A 472 8.68 31.38 26.07
CA LEU A 472 7.66 31.17 25.03
C LEU A 472 7.95 32.11 23.85
N ASP A 473 7.92 31.57 22.64
CA ASP A 473 8.08 32.30 21.38
C ASP A 473 6.93 31.88 20.43
N GLU A 474 6.54 32.76 19.51
CA GLU A 474 5.48 32.48 18.53
C GLU A 474 6.09 32.06 17.17
N ILE A 475 5.53 31.02 16.54
CA ILE A 475 5.88 30.64 15.17
C ILE A 475 4.94 31.30 14.16
N LYS A 476 5.52 31.78 13.05
CA LYS A 476 4.79 32.46 11.97
C LYS A 476 3.86 31.54 11.15
N PHE A 477 4.03 30.22 11.25
CA PHE A 477 3.27 29.25 10.48
C PHE A 477 3.12 27.92 11.24
N THR A 478 1.92 27.34 11.23
CA THR A 478 1.63 26.03 11.81
C THR A 478 1.53 24.97 10.72
N ASN A 479 1.90 23.73 11.03
CA ASN A 479 1.75 22.57 10.14
C ASN A 479 1.58 21.28 10.98
N SER A 480 1.47 20.12 10.34
CA SER A 480 1.34 18.83 11.04
C SER A 480 2.54 18.50 11.95
N GLU A 481 3.71 19.10 11.72
CA GLU A 481 4.88 18.94 12.58
C GLU A 481 4.93 19.97 13.72
N ARG A 482 4.23 21.10 13.58
CA ARG A 482 4.16 22.22 14.51
C ARG A 482 2.72 22.70 14.59
N PRO A 483 1.86 21.93 15.29
CA PRO A 483 0.42 22.17 15.29
C PRO A 483 0.04 23.46 16.04
N HIS A 484 0.88 23.90 16.99
CA HIS A 484 0.59 25.02 17.87
C HIS A 484 1.35 26.30 17.45
N LYS A 485 0.72 27.46 17.64
CA LYS A 485 1.31 28.78 17.33
C LYS A 485 2.43 29.18 18.30
N LEU A 486 2.41 28.64 19.51
CA LEU A 486 3.41 28.90 20.52
C LEU A 486 4.42 27.75 20.57
N PHE A 487 5.66 28.08 20.83
CA PHE A 487 6.69 27.10 21.15
C PHE A 487 7.52 27.60 22.31
N TRP A 488 8.32 26.71 22.90
CA TRP A 488 9.08 27.04 24.07
C TRP A 488 10.54 26.59 24.01
N THR A 489 11.40 27.34 24.68
CA THR A 489 12.82 27.02 24.79
C THR A 489 13.26 27.07 26.24
N LEU A 490 14.13 26.13 26.63
CA LEU A 490 14.76 26.15 27.95
C LEU A 490 16.05 26.99 27.85
N ASP A 491 16.26 27.92 28.78
CA ASP A 491 17.26 28.98 28.62
C ASP A 491 18.73 28.50 28.48
N LYS A 492 19.35 28.97 27.39
CA LYS A 492 20.75 29.20 26.95
C LYS A 492 22.00 28.44 27.44
N LYS A 493 21.94 27.27 28.08
CA LYS A 493 23.17 26.42 28.21
C LYS A 493 23.22 25.12 27.41
N THR A 494 22.11 24.64 26.83
CA THR A 494 22.08 23.31 26.17
C THR A 494 21.33 23.23 24.83
N GLY A 495 21.04 24.35 24.17
CA GLY A 495 20.74 24.37 22.72
C GLY A 495 19.66 23.42 22.20
N SER A 496 18.54 23.24 22.93
CA SER A 496 17.49 22.28 22.56
C SER A 496 16.08 22.92 22.56
N ARG A 497 15.24 22.56 21.57
CA ARG A 497 14.01 23.28 21.11
C ARG A 497 12.75 22.40 21.26
N ILE A 498 11.62 22.88 21.83
CA ILE A 498 10.35 22.11 22.00
C ILE A 498 9.10 23.01 21.79
N VAL A 499 7.91 22.49 21.44
CA VAL A 499 6.66 23.25 21.10
C VAL A 499 5.59 23.17 22.22
N CYS A 500 4.71 24.19 22.39
CA CYS A 500 3.72 24.31 23.49
C CYS A 500 2.33 24.79 23.00
N GLU A 501 1.25 24.47 23.73
CA GLU A 501 -0.07 25.11 23.53
C GLU A 501 -0.55 25.81 24.81
N GLN A 502 -1.38 26.85 24.64
CA GLN A 502 -2.02 27.60 25.70
C GLN A 502 -3.53 27.33 25.61
N ASN A 503 -4.13 26.76 26.65
CA ASN A 503 -5.59 26.65 26.77
C ASN A 503 -6.14 27.97 27.33
N GLU A 504 -7.09 28.59 26.62
CA GLU A 504 -8.03 29.57 27.20
C GLU A 504 -9.34 28.88 27.58
#